data_AF-A0A9D9V3G6-F1
#
_entry.id   AF-A0A9D9V3G6-F1
#
_cell.length_a   1.000
_cell.length_b   1.000
_cell.length_c   1.000
_cell.angle_alpha   90.00
_cell.angle_beta   90.00
_cell.angle_gamma   90.00
#
_symmetry.space_group_name_H-M   'P 1'
#
loop_
_entity.id
_entity.type
_entity.pdbx_description
1 polymer ?
#
loop_
_entity_poly.entity_id
_entity_poly.type
_entity_poly.pdbx_seq_one_letter_code
_entity_poly.pdbx_strand_id
1 'polypeptide(L)'
;MVALALYALKKLVRVRLYDKLQNQLQPYAYQLAFFLALMASLASLFLSEVLHFQPCILCWYQRIAMYPQVVLLYVAQLRKERVLTPYLLVINVIGSLISLYHYSLHVLPHTMVPILPCSTQLGGVPCDKGYDFYFGFMTFPLMAWSVFMLITFLLIISQVKVSPDRKSGFRSRKHRKNSR
;
A
#
# COMPACT_ATOMS: atom_id res chain seq x y z
N MET A 1 -11.69 27.81 -24.78
CA MET A 1 -10.21 27.69 -24.91
C MET A 1 -9.45 27.89 -23.59
N VAL A 2 -9.82 28.85 -22.74
CA VAL A 2 -9.14 29.14 -21.46
C VAL A 2 -9.20 27.98 -20.44
N ALA A 3 -10.35 27.30 -20.31
CA ALA A 3 -10.51 26.18 -19.35
C ALA A 3 -9.63 24.96 -19.69
N LEU A 4 -9.49 24.63 -20.98
CA LEU A 4 -8.60 23.57 -21.46
C LEU A 4 -7.12 23.93 -21.22
N ALA A 5 -6.75 25.20 -21.41
CA ALA A 5 -5.40 25.68 -21.12
C ALA A 5 -5.08 25.64 -19.62
N LEU A 6 -6.00 26.06 -18.74
CA LEU A 6 -5.83 25.96 -17.29
C LEU A 6 -5.80 24.51 -16.79
N TYR A 7 -6.62 23.63 -17.37
CA TYR A 7 -6.60 22.20 -17.08
C TYR A 7 -5.28 21.55 -17.52
N ALA A 8 -4.82 21.86 -18.74
CA ALA A 8 -3.52 21.41 -19.25
C ALA A 8 -2.36 21.96 -18.42
N LEU A 9 -2.42 23.21 -17.97
CA LEU A 9 -1.40 23.82 -17.12
C LEU A 9 -1.38 23.22 -15.71
N LYS A 10 -2.55 23.03 -15.07
CA LYS A 10 -2.66 22.29 -13.81
C LYS A 10 -2.17 20.86 -13.97
N LYS A 11 -2.48 20.18 -15.08
CA LYS A 11 -2.01 18.83 -15.39
C LYS A 11 -0.49 18.80 -15.57
N LEU A 12 0.09 19.73 -16.32
CA LEU A 12 1.53 19.84 -16.54
C LEU A 12 2.31 20.21 -15.27
N VAL A 13 1.79 21.15 -14.47
CA VAL A 13 2.37 21.51 -13.17
C VAL A 13 2.25 20.34 -12.18
N ARG A 14 1.12 19.63 -12.17
CA ARG A 14 0.90 18.44 -11.34
C ARG A 14 1.83 17.29 -11.77
N VAL A 15 2.03 17.08 -13.06
CA VAL A 15 3.01 16.10 -13.58
C VAL A 15 4.43 16.50 -13.18
N ARG A 16 4.83 17.76 -13.37
CA ARG A 16 6.19 18.23 -13.01
C ARG A 16 6.45 18.24 -11.50
N LEU A 17 5.43 18.53 -10.68
CA LEU A 17 5.52 18.43 -9.21
C LEU A 17 5.60 16.96 -8.79
N TYR A 18 4.82 16.09 -9.42
CA TYR A 18 4.84 14.64 -9.19
C TYR A 18 6.21 14.06 -9.55
N ASP A 19 6.80 14.44 -10.69
CA ASP A 19 8.14 14.01 -11.10
C ASP A 19 9.23 14.46 -10.10
N LYS A 20 9.09 15.67 -9.55
CA LYS A 20 10.04 16.22 -8.58
C LYS A 20 9.93 15.52 -7.22
N LEU A 21 8.70 15.26 -6.76
CA LEU A 21 8.41 14.51 -5.54
C LEU A 21 8.85 13.05 -5.69
N GLN A 22 8.57 12.44 -6.84
CA GLN A 22 8.96 11.08 -7.18
C GLN A 22 10.48 10.90 -7.17
N ASN A 23 11.25 11.82 -7.75
CA ASN A 23 12.72 11.75 -7.70
C ASN A 23 13.29 11.81 -6.28
N GLN A 24 12.63 12.50 -5.35
CA GLN A 24 13.06 12.59 -3.95
C GLN A 24 12.60 11.37 -3.13
N LEU A 25 11.41 10.82 -3.42
CA LEU A 25 10.84 9.68 -2.68
C LEU A 25 11.31 8.33 -3.20
N GLN A 26 11.68 8.20 -4.47
CA GLN A 26 12.12 6.95 -5.10
C GLN A 26 13.26 6.22 -4.35
N PRO A 27 14.31 6.89 -3.82
CA PRO A 27 15.36 6.19 -3.06
C PRO A 27 14.85 5.62 -1.74
N TYR A 28 13.84 6.24 -1.12
CA TYR A 28 13.32 5.85 0.20
C TYR A 28 12.05 4.97 0.12
N ALA A 29 11.38 4.90 -1.03
CA ALA A 29 10.08 4.23 -1.18
C ALA A 29 10.10 2.77 -0.72
N TYR A 30 11.15 2.02 -1.06
CA TYR A 30 11.32 0.62 -0.65
C TYR A 30 11.54 0.47 0.85
N GLN A 31 12.30 1.39 1.45
CA GLN A 31 12.57 1.40 2.90
C GLN A 31 11.30 1.74 3.68
N LEU A 32 10.55 2.74 3.22
CA LEU A 32 9.26 3.12 3.82
C LEU A 32 8.25 1.97 3.73
N ALA A 33 8.16 1.30 2.58
CA ALA A 33 7.29 0.13 2.41
C ALA A 33 7.67 -1.00 3.37
N PHE A 34 8.97 -1.26 3.56
CA PHE A 34 9.47 -2.24 4.53
C PHE A 34 9.07 -1.88 5.97
N PHE A 35 9.32 -0.64 6.41
CA PHE A 35 8.95 -0.20 7.75
C PHE A 35 7.44 -0.27 8.00
N LEU A 36 6.62 0.09 7.01
CA LEU A 36 5.17 0.00 7.10
C LEU A 36 4.72 -1.46 7.27
N ALA A 37 5.24 -2.39 6.45
CA ALA A 37 4.91 -3.80 6.55
C ALA A 37 5.35 -4.41 7.89
N LEU A 38 6.52 -4.01 8.38
CA LEU A 38 7.08 -4.46 9.66
C LEU A 38 6.22 -3.96 10.83
N MET A 39 5.92 -2.67 10.88
CA MET A 39 5.09 -2.07 11.93
C MET A 39 3.68 -2.67 11.95
N ALA A 40 3.07 -2.86 10.78
CA ALA A 40 1.78 -3.53 10.69
C ALA A 40 1.84 -4.96 11.23
N SER A 41 2.93 -5.70 10.94
CA SER A 41 3.08 -7.10 11.37
C SER A 41 3.26 -7.21 12.87
N LEU A 42 4.08 -6.33 13.44
CA LEU A 42 4.26 -6.21 14.88
C LEU A 42 2.99 -5.77 15.59
N ALA A 43 2.26 -4.79 15.04
CA ALA A 43 0.97 -4.37 15.59
C ALA A 43 -0.02 -5.54 15.64
N SER A 44 -0.11 -6.30 14.54
CA SER A 44 -0.97 -7.49 14.48
C SER A 44 -0.59 -8.55 15.51
N LEU A 45 0.71 -8.77 15.73
CA LEU A 45 1.21 -9.74 16.71
C LEU A 45 0.98 -9.27 18.15
N PHE A 46 1.23 -7.99 18.42
CA PHE A 46 1.05 -7.36 19.73
C PHE A 46 -0.41 -7.46 20.21
N LEU A 47 -1.38 -7.24 19.32
CA LEU A 47 -2.79 -7.44 19.64
C LEU A 47 -3.11 -8.89 20.05
N SER A 48 -2.43 -9.86 19.45
CA SER A 48 -2.67 -11.29 19.70
C SER A 48 -2.07 -11.75 21.02
N GLU A 49 -0.82 -11.37 21.28
CA GLU A 49 -0.05 -11.87 22.43
C GLU A 49 -0.29 -11.07 23.71
N VAL A 50 -0.41 -9.73 23.61
CA VAL A 50 -0.46 -8.85 24.79
C VAL A 50 -1.90 -8.53 25.18
N LEU A 51 -2.75 -8.25 24.20
CA LEU A 51 -4.15 -7.91 24.43
C LEU A 51 -5.07 -9.14 24.39
N HIS A 52 -4.52 -10.33 24.12
CA HIS A 52 -5.24 -11.60 24.00
C HIS A 52 -6.47 -11.54 23.07
N PHE A 53 -6.45 -10.66 22.06
CA PHE A 53 -7.50 -10.61 21.05
C PHE A 53 -7.34 -11.77 20.09
N GLN A 54 -8.27 -12.71 20.14
CA GLN A 54 -8.23 -13.91 19.31
C GLN A 54 -8.64 -13.57 17.87
N PRO A 55 -7.76 -13.80 16.88
CA PRO A 55 -7.99 -13.35 15.51
C PRO A 55 -9.07 -14.19 14.83
N CYS A 56 -9.89 -13.51 14.03
CA CYS A 56 -10.88 -14.14 13.17
C CYS A 56 -10.23 -14.84 11.95
N ILE A 57 -10.92 -15.77 11.29
CA ILE A 57 -10.36 -16.49 10.13
C ILE A 57 -10.00 -15.56 8.97
N LEU A 58 -10.82 -14.52 8.70
CA LEU A 58 -10.51 -13.48 7.70
C LEU A 58 -9.27 -12.67 8.08
N CYS A 59 -9.12 -12.36 9.36
CA CYS A 59 -7.97 -11.67 9.93
C CYS A 59 -6.70 -12.51 9.76
N TRP A 60 -6.82 -13.83 9.90
CA TRP A 60 -5.73 -14.78 9.68
C TRP A 60 -5.29 -14.80 8.20
N TYR A 61 -6.22 -14.79 7.26
CA TYR A 61 -5.89 -14.64 5.84
C TYR A 61 -5.18 -13.32 5.52
N GLN A 62 -5.57 -12.21 6.17
CA GLN A 62 -4.83 -10.94 6.05
C GLN A 62 -3.40 -11.05 6.60
N ARG A 63 -3.19 -11.75 7.73
CA ARG A 63 -1.84 -12.01 8.27
C ARG A 63 -0.97 -12.84 7.31
N ILE A 64 -1.54 -13.88 6.67
CA ILE A 64 -0.82 -14.69 5.67
C ILE A 64 -0.38 -13.86 4.47
N ALA A 65 -1.20 -12.91 4.04
CA ALA A 65 -0.79 -12.00 2.97
C ALA A 65 0.32 -11.05 3.42
N MET A 66 0.31 -10.61 4.68
CA MET A 66 1.19 -9.53 5.15
C MET A 66 2.59 -9.99 5.61
N TYR A 67 2.69 -11.11 6.32
CA TYR A 67 3.98 -11.63 6.82
C TYR A 67 5.02 -11.91 5.73
N PRO A 68 4.71 -12.55 4.59
CA PRO A 68 5.71 -12.76 3.53
C PRO A 68 6.19 -11.44 2.92
N GLN A 69 5.38 -10.37 2.96
CA GLN A 69 5.80 -9.08 2.41
C GLN A 69 6.99 -8.48 3.15
N VAL A 70 7.05 -8.64 4.49
CA VAL A 70 8.19 -8.16 5.30
C VAL A 70 9.48 -8.84 4.83
N VAL A 71 9.44 -10.16 4.65
CA VAL A 71 10.59 -10.95 4.19
C VAL A 71 10.98 -10.57 2.77
N LEU A 72 10.02 -10.48 1.86
CA LEU A 72 10.25 -10.16 0.46
C LEU A 72 10.80 -8.74 0.28
N LEU A 73 10.29 -7.75 1.01
CA LEU A 73 10.79 -6.37 1.00
C LEU A 73 12.21 -6.30 1.58
N TYR A 74 12.48 -7.04 2.66
CA TYR A 74 13.81 -7.13 3.25
C TYR A 74 14.84 -7.72 2.27
N VAL A 75 14.51 -8.86 1.64
CA VAL A 75 15.37 -9.51 0.65
C VAL A 75 15.59 -8.62 -0.58
N ALA A 76 14.54 -7.95 -1.06
CA ALA A 76 14.65 -6.99 -2.16
C ALA A 76 15.62 -5.85 -1.83
N GLN A 77 15.64 -5.39 -0.57
CA GLN A 77 16.54 -4.34 -0.12
C GLN A 77 18.00 -4.83 0.00
N LEU A 78 18.23 -6.07 0.46
CA LEU A 78 19.55 -6.68 0.51
C LEU A 78 20.14 -6.92 -0.88
N ARG A 79 19.34 -7.49 -1.80
CA ARG A 79 19.78 -7.81 -3.17
C ARG A 79 19.83 -6.57 -4.07
N LYS A 80 19.20 -5.46 -3.69
CA LYS A 80 18.99 -4.25 -4.52
C LYS A 80 18.31 -4.57 -5.86
N GLU A 81 17.59 -5.69 -5.94
CA GLU A 81 16.91 -6.18 -7.14
C GLU A 81 15.40 -5.97 -7.01
N ARG A 82 14.78 -5.42 -8.06
CA ARG A 82 13.34 -5.12 -8.12
C ARG A 82 12.52 -6.25 -8.75
N VAL A 83 13.10 -7.44 -8.91
CA VAL A 83 12.40 -8.62 -9.49
C VAL A 83 11.23 -9.08 -8.62
N LEU A 84 11.30 -8.80 -7.31
CA LEU A 84 10.27 -9.18 -6.33
C LEU A 84 9.06 -8.22 -6.30
N THR A 85 9.13 -7.05 -6.93
CA THR A 85 8.04 -6.06 -6.91
C THR A 85 6.70 -6.56 -7.46
N PRO A 86 6.60 -7.24 -8.63
CA PRO A 86 5.32 -7.73 -9.13
C PRO A 86 4.67 -8.75 -8.19
N TYR A 87 5.46 -9.61 -7.55
CA TYR A 87 4.96 -10.57 -6.56
C TYR A 87 4.34 -9.86 -5.35
N LEU A 88 5.01 -8.82 -4.83
CA LEU A 88 4.48 -8.00 -3.75
C LEU A 88 3.17 -7.28 -4.13
N LEU A 89 3.03 -6.83 -5.38
CA LEU A 89 1.79 -6.21 -5.86
C LEU A 89 0.64 -7.20 -5.88
N VAL A 90 0.84 -8.42 -6.37
CA VAL A 90 -0.20 -9.47 -6.39
C VAL A 90 -0.68 -9.78 -4.96
N ILE A 91 0.27 -9.97 -4.03
CA ILE A 91 -0.05 -10.24 -2.62
C ILE A 91 -0.84 -9.08 -2.00
N ASN A 92 -0.44 -7.83 -2.26
CA ASN A 92 -1.17 -6.65 -1.78
C ASN A 92 -2.60 -6.58 -2.32
N VAL A 93 -2.80 -6.86 -3.62
CA VAL A 93 -4.13 -6.86 -4.23
C VAL A 93 -5.02 -7.91 -3.56
N ILE A 94 -4.51 -9.14 -3.37
CA ILE A 94 -5.26 -10.20 -2.67
C ILE A 94 -5.59 -9.77 -1.23
N GLY A 95 -4.62 -9.27 -0.47
CA GLY A 95 -4.83 -8.78 0.89
C GLY A 95 -5.87 -7.65 0.97
N SER A 96 -5.79 -6.68 0.06
CA SER A 96 -6.75 -5.57 -0.03
C SER A 96 -8.18 -6.04 -0.34
N LEU A 97 -8.36 -7.03 -1.21
CA LEU A 97 -9.68 -7.59 -1.53
C LEU A 97 -10.29 -8.28 -0.30
N ILE A 98 -9.48 -9.04 0.45
CA ILE A 98 -9.89 -9.70 1.68
C ILE A 98 -10.27 -8.66 2.76
N SER A 99 -9.47 -7.61 2.94
CA SER A 99 -9.78 -6.54 3.88
C SER A 99 -11.04 -5.76 3.51
N LEU A 100 -11.28 -5.52 2.22
CA LEU A 100 -12.49 -4.85 1.73
C LEU A 100 -13.74 -5.72 1.98
N TYR A 101 -13.64 -7.03 1.73
CA TYR A 101 -14.69 -7.99 2.06
C TYR A 101 -14.95 -8.05 3.57
N HIS A 102 -13.91 -8.01 4.40
CA HIS A 102 -14.09 -7.99 5.85
C HIS A 102 -14.72 -6.68 6.33
N TYR A 103 -14.35 -5.54 5.74
CA TYR A 103 -14.97 -4.26 6.03
C TYR A 103 -16.46 -4.23 5.65
N SER A 104 -16.85 -4.81 4.50
CA SER A 104 -18.26 -4.87 4.12
C SER A 104 -19.10 -5.68 5.10
N LEU A 105 -18.55 -6.74 5.70
CA LEU A 105 -19.22 -7.50 6.76
C LEU A 105 -19.49 -6.68 8.03
N HIS A 106 -18.67 -5.66 8.33
CA HIS A 106 -18.88 -4.77 9.47
C HIS A 106 -19.89 -3.66 9.18
N VAL A 107 -20.01 -3.23 7.92
CA VAL A 107 -20.91 -2.15 7.49
C VAL A 107 -22.32 -2.68 7.20
N LEU A 108 -22.45 -3.93 6.76
CA LEU A 108 -23.74 -4.53 6.48
C LEU A 108 -24.53 -4.80 7.78
N PRO A 109 -25.83 -4.45 7.83
CA PRO A 109 -26.68 -4.78 8.97
C PRO A 109 -26.67 -6.29 9.25
N HIS A 110 -26.61 -6.67 10.53
CA HIS A 110 -26.60 -8.08 10.98
C HIS A 110 -27.75 -8.94 10.40
N THR A 111 -28.81 -8.32 9.89
CA THR A 111 -29.93 -8.97 9.21
C THR A 111 -29.60 -9.49 7.80
N MET A 112 -28.52 -9.00 7.18
CA MET A 112 -28.05 -9.36 5.83
C MET A 112 -26.85 -10.30 5.86
N VAL A 113 -26.32 -10.60 7.03
CA VAL A 113 -25.20 -11.54 7.23
C VAL A 113 -25.61 -13.02 7.03
N PRO A 114 -26.85 -13.47 7.33
CA PRO A 114 -27.25 -14.88 7.15
C PRO A 114 -27.32 -15.34 5.68
N ILE A 115 -27.40 -14.41 4.72
CA ILE A 115 -27.49 -14.71 3.28
C ILE A 115 -26.11 -14.90 2.62
N LEU A 116 -25.00 -14.63 3.32
CA LEU A 116 -23.68 -15.03 2.85
C LEU A 116 -23.40 -16.48 3.30
N PRO A 117 -23.16 -17.43 2.38
CA PRO A 117 -23.10 -18.87 2.67
C PRO A 117 -21.87 -19.32 3.47
N CYS A 118 -21.03 -18.38 3.96
CA CYS A 118 -19.85 -18.70 4.76
C CYS A 118 -20.13 -18.41 6.23
N SER A 119 -20.13 -19.47 7.06
CA SER A 119 -20.20 -19.34 8.51
C SER A 119 -19.09 -18.39 9.00
N THR A 120 -19.45 -17.24 9.57
CA THR A 120 -18.50 -16.29 10.18
C THR A 120 -17.81 -16.85 11.44
N GLN A 121 -18.08 -18.13 11.77
CA GLN A 121 -17.76 -18.87 12.98
C GLN A 121 -16.70 -19.97 12.79
N LEU A 122 -16.08 -20.11 11.60
CA LEU A 122 -15.04 -21.11 11.38
C LEU A 122 -13.78 -20.71 12.19
N GLY A 123 -13.63 -21.22 13.41
CA GLY A 123 -12.54 -20.86 14.33
C GLY A 123 -12.95 -20.21 15.66
N GLY A 124 -14.24 -20.28 16.03
CA GLY A 124 -14.74 -19.91 17.37
C GLY A 124 -15.07 -18.44 17.58
N VAL A 125 -14.38 -17.51 16.90
CA VAL A 125 -14.62 -16.06 17.02
C VAL A 125 -15.35 -15.50 15.80
N PRO A 126 -16.52 -14.84 15.97
CA PRO A 126 -17.28 -14.23 14.87
C PRO A 126 -16.50 -13.12 14.17
N CYS A 127 -16.41 -13.17 12.84
CA CYS A 127 -15.78 -12.11 12.03
C CYS A 127 -16.64 -10.84 11.91
N ASP A 128 -17.94 -10.96 12.18
CA ASP A 128 -19.00 -9.94 12.07
C ASP A 128 -19.15 -9.09 13.34
N LYS A 129 -18.68 -9.58 14.49
CA LYS A 129 -18.63 -8.78 15.72
C LYS A 129 -17.33 -8.01 15.74
N GLY A 130 -17.42 -6.71 15.43
CA GLY A 130 -16.31 -5.80 15.64
C GLY A 130 -15.99 -5.72 17.13
N TYR A 131 -14.86 -6.28 17.55
CA TYR A 131 -14.23 -5.93 18.82
C TYR A 131 -13.79 -4.47 18.65
N ASP A 132 -14.55 -3.55 19.24
CA ASP A 132 -14.22 -2.13 19.41
C ASP A 132 -14.18 -1.26 18.14
N PHE A 133 -15.22 -0.43 17.98
CA PHE A 133 -15.16 0.76 17.15
C PHE A 133 -14.27 1.81 17.80
N TYR A 134 -12.96 1.81 17.53
CA TYR A 134 -12.16 3.01 17.79
C TYR A 134 -12.69 4.13 16.88
N PHE A 135 -13.14 5.25 17.47
CA PHE A 135 -13.72 6.41 16.76
C PHE A 135 -15.04 6.20 15.99
N GLY A 136 -15.80 5.11 16.22
CA GLY A 136 -17.13 4.91 15.63
C GLY A 136 -17.17 4.52 14.14
N PHE A 137 -16.04 4.62 13.43
CA PHE A 137 -15.93 4.28 11.99
C PHE A 137 -14.61 3.57 11.60
N MET A 138 -13.56 3.62 12.45
CA MET A 138 -12.30 2.96 12.16
C MET A 138 -12.31 1.53 12.68
N THR A 139 -12.49 0.58 11.77
CA THR A 139 -12.38 -0.84 12.07
C THR A 139 -10.98 -1.36 11.72
N PHE A 140 -10.53 -2.41 12.41
CA PHE A 140 -9.26 -3.09 12.11
C PHE A 140 -9.07 -3.44 10.62
N PRO A 141 -10.09 -3.94 9.88
CA PRO A 141 -9.96 -4.25 8.46
C PRO A 141 -9.70 -3.00 7.60
N LEU A 142 -10.27 -1.86 7.96
CA LEU A 142 -10.04 -0.59 7.26
C LEU A 142 -8.59 -0.12 7.41
N MET A 143 -8.02 -0.25 8.61
CA MET A 143 -6.62 0.08 8.85
C MET A 143 -5.70 -0.84 8.03
N ALA A 144 -5.96 -2.14 8.02
CA ALA A 144 -5.20 -3.10 7.22
C ALA A 144 -5.28 -2.76 5.71
N TRP A 145 -6.47 -2.44 5.20
CA TRP A 145 -6.66 -2.02 3.82
C TRP A 145 -5.84 -0.77 3.47
N SER A 146 -5.81 0.23 4.37
CA SER A 146 -5.04 1.45 4.16
C SER A 146 -3.53 1.17 4.04
N VAL A 147 -3.01 0.22 4.82
CA VAL A 147 -1.60 -0.18 4.76
C VAL A 147 -1.29 -0.91 3.45
N PHE A 148 -2.11 -1.88 3.04
CA PHE A 148 -1.93 -2.55 1.74
C PHE A 148 -1.96 -1.58 0.57
N MET A 149 -2.87 -0.60 0.58
CA MET A 149 -2.94 0.45 -0.44
C MET A 149 -1.71 1.35 -0.42
N LEU A 150 -1.23 1.74 0.76
CA LEU A 150 -0.04 2.58 0.90
C LEU A 150 1.22 1.85 0.41
N ILE A 151 1.40 0.58 0.75
CA ILE A 151 2.51 -0.26 0.26
C ILE A 151 2.42 -0.39 -1.27
N THR A 152 1.24 -0.66 -1.81
CA THR A 152 1.00 -0.74 -3.26
C THR A 152 1.40 0.56 -3.96
N PHE A 153 0.98 1.71 -3.42
CA PHE A 153 1.32 3.02 -3.96
C PHE A 153 2.83 3.28 -3.97
N LEU A 154 3.53 2.98 -2.86
CA LEU A 154 4.98 3.12 -2.76
C LEU A 154 5.71 2.20 -3.74
N LEU A 155 5.23 0.96 -3.92
CA LEU A 155 5.79 0.03 -4.89
C LEU A 155 5.62 0.54 -6.32
N ILE A 156 4.43 1.03 -6.70
CA ILE A 156 4.20 1.60 -8.03
C ILE A 156 5.14 2.78 -8.29
N ILE A 157 5.27 3.71 -7.34
CA ILE A 157 6.20 4.85 -7.44
C ILE A 157 7.64 4.38 -7.63
N SER A 158 8.04 3.31 -6.94
CA SER A 158 9.39 2.76 -7.08
C SER A 158 9.66 2.19 -8.48
N GLN A 159 8.64 1.64 -9.16
CA GLN A 159 8.77 0.99 -10.46
C GLN A 159 8.74 1.95 -11.65
N VAL A 160 8.11 3.11 -11.51
CA VAL A 160 8.10 4.12 -12.57
C VAL A 160 9.53 4.63 -12.73
N LYS A 161 10.21 4.15 -13.79
CA LYS A 161 11.47 4.72 -14.25
C LYS A 161 11.17 6.17 -14.62
N VAL A 162 11.67 7.11 -13.81
CA VAL A 162 11.70 8.52 -14.21
C VAL A 162 12.54 8.54 -15.48
N SER A 163 11.91 8.78 -16.64
CA SER A 163 12.66 9.03 -17.85
C SER A 163 13.62 10.17 -17.54
N PRO A 164 14.94 9.98 -17.74
CA PRO A 164 15.88 11.06 -17.49
C PRO A 164 15.43 12.23 -18.36
N ASP A 165 15.04 13.32 -17.70
CA ASP A 165 14.63 14.55 -18.35
C ASP A 165 15.70 14.88 -19.41
N ARG A 166 15.30 14.83 -20.69
CA ARG A 166 16.14 15.12 -21.86
C ARG A 166 16.45 16.62 -21.93
N LYS A 167 16.78 17.24 -20.81
CA LYS A 167 17.10 18.67 -20.68
C LYS A 167 18.37 18.95 -19.87
N SER A 168 19.11 17.92 -19.44
CA SER A 168 20.51 18.10 -19.02
C SER A 168 21.49 18.15 -20.20
N GLY A 169 21.08 17.75 -21.41
CA GLY A 169 21.91 17.72 -22.62
C GLY A 169 22.17 19.07 -23.32
N PHE A 170 21.52 20.16 -22.91
CA PHE A 170 21.74 21.47 -23.55
C PHE A 170 22.83 22.31 -22.87
N ARG A 171 23.16 22.04 -21.59
CA ARG A 171 24.16 22.84 -20.85
C ARG A 171 25.60 22.42 -21.11
N SER A 172 25.84 21.16 -21.50
CA SER A 172 27.21 20.67 -21.79
C SER A 172 27.73 21.12 -23.18
N ARG A 173 26.85 21.33 -24.17
CA ARG A 173 27.29 21.79 -25.51
C ARG A 173 27.66 23.27 -25.58
N LYS A 174 27.16 24.11 -24.66
CA LYS A 174 27.48 25.56 -24.68
C LYS A 174 28.88 25.84 -24.12
N HIS A 175 29.43 24.98 -23.26
CA HIS A 175 30.78 25.15 -22.72
C HIS A 175 31.90 24.66 -23.65
N ARG A 176 31.59 23.77 -24.61
CA ARG A 176 32.56 23.26 -25.59
C ARG A 176 32.67 24.10 -26.88
N LYS A 177 31.77 25.05 -27.09
CA LYS A 177 31.78 25.95 -28.27
C LYS A 177 32.39 27.34 -28.01
N ASN A 178 32.86 27.62 -26.79
CA ASN A 178 33.49 28.89 -26.44
C ASN A 178 34.99 28.76 -26.10
N SER A 179 35.65 27.68 -26.55
CA SER A 179 37.09 27.46 -26.36
C SER A 179 37.82 27.09 -27.67
N ARG A 180 37.27 27.49 -28.81
CA ARG A 180 37.95 27.48 -30.10
C ARG A 180 37.87 28.87 -30.71
#